data_AF-A0AA51ZWM4-F1
#
_entry.id   AF-A0AA51ZWM4-F1
#
_cell.length_a   1.000
_cell.length_b   1.000
_cell.length_c   1.000
_cell.angle_alpha   90.00
_cell.angle_beta   90.00
_cell.angle_gamma   90.00
#
_symmetry.space_group_name_H-M   'P 1'
#
loop_
_entity.id
_entity.type
_entity.pdbx_description
1 polymer ?
#
loop_
_entity_poly.entity_id
_entity_poly.type
_entity_poly.pdbx_seq_one_letter_code
_entity_poly.pdbx_strand_id
1 'polypeptide(L)' 'MNERISNITGMALGVLLGVIIGIAQDNIGLWIGLGLAIGVAIDYTRKKESSQNKENEN' A
#
# COMPACT_ATOMS: atom_id res chain seq x y z
N MET A 1 7.95 -10.39 -24.55
CA MET A 1 7.84 -10.82 -23.15
C MET A 1 7.67 -9.56 -22.35
N ASN A 2 6.42 -9.11 -22.19
CA ASN A 2 6.13 -7.77 -21.67
C ASN A 2 5.86 -7.97 -20.18
N GLU A 3 6.93 -7.87 -19.39
CA GLU A 3 6.86 -8.08 -17.96
C GLU A 3 5.82 -7.14 -17.35
N ARG A 4 4.93 -7.76 -16.59
CA ARG A 4 3.93 -7.12 -15.76
C ARG A 4 4.71 -6.29 -14.74
N ILE A 5 4.85 -4.99 -14.97
CA ILE A 5 5.12 -4.08 -13.87
C ILE A 5 3.88 -4.21 -12.98
N SER A 6 3.99 -5.09 -11.98
CA SER A 6 2.95 -5.35 -11.01
C SER A 6 2.61 -4.01 -10.40
N ASN A 7 1.34 -3.60 -10.51
CA ASN A 7 0.83 -2.41 -9.85
C ASN A 7 1.42 -2.35 -8.44
N ILE A 8 2.26 -1.36 -8.19
CA ILE A 8 2.87 -1.19 -6.89
C ILE A 8 1.71 -1.07 -5.90
N THR A 9 1.61 -2.07 -5.04
CA THR A 9 0.52 -2.19 -4.08
C THR A 9 0.75 -1.14 -2.99
N GLY A 10 -0.32 -0.56 -2.46
CA GLY A 10 -0.26 0.41 -1.36
C GLY A 10 0.58 -0.09 -0.20
N MET A 11 0.57 -1.40 0.10
CA MET A 11 1.46 -2.01 1.09
C MET A 11 2.95 -1.78 0.79
N ALA A 12 3.38 -1.95 -0.47
CA ALA A 12 4.78 -1.79 -0.87
C ALA A 12 5.23 -0.33 -0.77
N LEU A 13 4.36 0.62 -1.15
CA LEU A 13 4.60 2.06 -0.95
C LEU A 13 4.66 2.41 0.53
N GLY A 14 3.73 1.90 1.32
CA GLY A 14 3.66 2.14 2.76
C GLY A 14 4.91 1.67 3.49
N VAL A 15 5.40 0.46 3.18
CA VAL A 15 6.66 -0.06 3.75
C VAL A 15 7.86 0.77 3.29
N LEU A 16 7.96 1.11 2.01
CA LEU A 16 9.08 1.92 1.49
C LEU A 16 9.17 3.28 2.20
N LEU A 17 8.04 3.99 2.34
CA LEU A 17 7.98 5.26 3.06
C LEU A 17 8.28 5.09 4.55
N GLY A 18 7.73 4.04 5.18
CA GLY A 18 7.99 3.71 6.58
C GLY A 18 9.46 3.43 6.87
N VAL A 19 10.17 2.76 5.96
CA VAL A 19 11.62 2.53 6.06
C VAL A 19 12.39 3.84 5.95
N ILE A 20 12.12 4.66 4.93
CA ILE A 20 12.84 5.93 4.70
C ILE A 20 12.69 6.86 5.91
N ILE A 21 11.46 7.03 6.40
CA ILE A 21 11.17 7.89 7.55
C ILE A 21 11.72 7.26 8.83
N GLY A 22 11.60 5.94 8.98
CA GLY A 22 12.11 5.20 10.14
C GLY A 22 13.62 5.30 10.30
N ILE A 23 14.37 5.23 9.21
CA ILE A 23 15.83 5.45 9.21
C ILE A 23 16.15 6.89 9.59
N ALA A 24 15.44 7.86 9.02
CA ALA A 24 15.67 9.28 9.31
C ALA A 24 15.40 9.63 10.78
N GLN A 25 14.44 8.95 11.43
CA GLN A 25 14.05 9.17 12.82
C GLN A 25 14.74 8.20 13.80
N ASP A 26 15.66 7.36 13.32
CA ASP A 26 16.36 6.32 14.10
C ASP A 26 15.40 5.38 14.88
N ASN A 27 14.19 5.20 14.34
CA ASN A 27 13.12 4.39 14.94
C ASN A 27 12.32 3.64 13.88
N ILE A 28 12.96 2.66 13.25
CA ILE A 28 12.36 1.82 12.21
C ILE A 28 11.16 1.01 12.73
N GLY A 29 11.18 0.58 14.00
CA GLY A 29 10.14 -0.28 14.57
C GLY A 29 8.74 0.37 14.55
N LEU A 30 8.63 1.64 14.92
CA LEU A 30 7.35 2.36 14.87
C LEU A 30 6.94 2.70 13.44
N TRP A 31 7.86 3.23 12.64
CA TRP A 31 7.56 3.76 11.31
C TRP A 31 7.27 2.66 10.28
N ILE A 32 7.84 1.46 10.44
CA ILE A 32 7.52 0.32 9.55
C ILE A 32 6.08 -0.17 9.76
N GLY A 33 5.64 -0.25 11.02
CA GLY A 33 4.28 -0.65 11.38
C GLY A 33 3.26 0.39 10.92
N LEU A 34 3.56 1.67 11.13
CA LEU A 34 2.74 2.78 10.67
C LEU A 34 2.65 2.83 9.13
N GLY A 35 3.79 2.72 8.44
CA GLY A 35 3.85 2.70 6.98
C GLY A 35 3.07 1.53 6.38
N LEU A 36 3.21 0.32 6.93
CA LEU A 36 2.45 -0.85 6.51
C LEU A 36 0.95 -0.66 6.73
N ALA A 37 0.52 -0.17 7.90
CA ALA A 37 -0.89 0.05 8.22
C ALA A 37 -1.54 1.05 7.24
N ILE A 38 -0.86 2.15 6.92
CA ILE A 38 -1.31 3.13 5.92
C ILE A 38 -1.39 2.49 4.54
N GLY A 39 -0.35 1.74 4.13
CA GLY A 39 -0.31 1.06 2.84
C GLY A 39 -1.45 0.05 2.65
N VAL A 40 -1.72 -0.76 3.67
CA VAL A 40 -2.82 -1.73 3.70
C VAL A 40 -4.17 -1.01 3.66
N ALA A 41 -4.34 0.09 4.40
CA ALA A 41 -5.59 0.85 4.41
C ALA A 41 -5.93 1.45 3.03
N ILE A 42 -4.91 1.95 2.32
CA ILE A 42 -5.05 2.47 0.95
C ILE A 42 -5.47 1.34 0.00
N ASP A 43 -4.83 0.17 0.08
CA ASP A 43 -5.21 -0.98 -0.75
C ASP A 43 -6.61 -1.50 -0.42
N TYR A 44 -6.98 -1.53 0.87
CA TYR A 44 -8.30 -1.94 1.30
C TYR A 44 -9.38 -1.00 0.73
N THR A 45 -9.12 0.30 0.73
CA THR A 45 -10.04 1.32 0.17
C THR A 45 -10.16 1.19 -1.35
N ARG A 46 -9.03 1.08 -2.07
CA ARG A 46 -9.02 0.87 -3.54
C ARG A 46 -9.68 -0.44 -3.96
N LYS A 47 -9.51 -1.50 -3.17
CA LYS A 47 -10.16 -2.80 -3.41
C LYS A 47 -11.68 -2.69 -3.26
N LYS A 48 -12.18 -1.88 -2.32
CA LYS A 48 -13.61 -1.63 -2.12
C LYS A 48 -14.23 -0.91 -3.32
N GLU A 49 -13.57 0.11 -3.86
CA GLU A 49 -14.03 0.80 -5.07
C GLU A 49 -14.03 -0.10 -6.32
N SER A 50 -13.01 -0.96 -6.43
CA SER A 50 -12.91 -1.93 -7.54
C SER A 50 -13.99 -3.02 -7.50
N SER A 51 -14.50 -3.34 -6.31
CA SER A 51 -15.60 -4.31 -6.14
C SER A 51 -16.97 -3.69 -6.39
N GLN A 52 -17.16 -2.40 -6.12
CA GLN A 52 -18.44 -1.73 -6.30
C GLN A 52 -18.77 -1.43 -7.78
N ASN A 53 -17.75 -1.31 -8.64
CA ASN A 53 -17.94 -1.14 -10.08
C ASN A 53 -18.25 -2.44 -10.84
N LYS A 54 -18.19 -3.61 -10.19
CA LYS A 54 -18.56 -4.90 -10.81
C LYS A 54 -19.98 -5.37 -10.51
N GLU A 55 -20.67 -4.69 -9.59
CA GLU A 55 -22.04 -5.03 -9.18
C GLU A 55 -23.10 -4.24 -9.96
N ASN A 56 -22.73 -3.13 -10.61
CA ASN A 56 -23.65 -2.26 -11.36
C ASN A 56 -23.61 -2.49 -12.88
N GLU A 57 -23.03 -3.61 -13.34
CA GLU A 57 -22.96 -4.02 -14.75
C GLU A 57 -23.53 -5.44 -14.94
N ASN A 58 -24.70 -5.72 -14.35
CA ASN A 58 -25.54 -6.90 -14.66
C ASN A 58 -26.99 -6.47 -14.88
#